data_AF-A0A966MGW1-F1
#
_entry.id   AF-A0A966MGW1-F1
#
_cell.length_a   1.000
_cell.length_b   1.000
_cell.length_c   1.000
_cell.angle_alpha   90.00
_cell.angle_beta   90.00
_cell.angle_gamma   90.00
#
_symmetry.space_group_name_H-M   'P 1'
#
loop_
_entity.id
_entity.type
_entity.pdbx_description
1 polymer ?
#
loop_
_entity_poly.entity_id
_entity_poly.type
_entity_poly.pdbx_seq_one_letter_code
_entity_poly.pdbx_strand_id
1 'polypeptide(L)'
;AILAYVTLVIFRPLLMGAWGHGFPYGIFSHLDWVSNTGYAYLHFHYNPAHMLAVTLFFTTTLALALHGALVLSAANPEEGEDAMGPDNEDTFFRDFIGYSIGTLGIHRLGFLLAINAVFFSAVCIIISGPVWTKGWPEWWNWWLELPIWPSQIGM
;
A
#
# COMPACT_ATOMS: atom_id res chain seq x y z
N ALA A 1 5.10 -5.29 10.37
CA ALA A 1 3.96 -5.26 11.31
C ALA A 1 4.31 -4.53 12.60
N ILE A 2 5.26 -5.04 13.41
CA ILE A 2 5.64 -4.45 14.71
C ILE A 2 5.97 -2.95 14.59
N LEU A 3 6.83 -2.57 13.65
CA LEU A 3 7.18 -1.17 13.43
C LEU A 3 5.96 -0.29 13.15
N ALA A 4 5.01 -0.74 12.33
CA ALA A 4 3.80 0.02 12.02
C ALA A 4 2.92 0.22 13.26
N TYR A 5 2.77 -0.80 14.10
CA TYR A 5 2.08 -0.68 15.38
C TYR A 5 2.79 0.33 16.31
N VAL A 6 4.11 0.20 16.48
CA VAL A 6 4.91 1.12 17.29
C VAL A 6 4.86 2.54 16.75
N THR A 7 4.79 2.75 15.43
CA THR A 7 4.59 4.06 14.83
C THR A 7 3.30 4.72 15.31
N LEU A 8 2.20 3.97 15.39
CA LEU A 8 0.89 4.49 15.76
C LEU A 8 0.78 4.83 17.26
N VAL A 9 1.38 4.01 18.14
CA VAL A 9 1.18 4.14 19.60
C VAL A 9 2.38 4.72 20.34
N ILE A 10 3.57 4.74 19.74
CA ILE A 10 4.79 5.30 20.35
C ILE A 10 5.32 6.48 19.54
N PHE A 11 5.81 6.26 18.31
CA PHE A 11 6.59 7.30 17.62
C PHE A 11 5.77 8.52 17.22
N ARG A 12 4.61 8.34 16.59
CA ARG A 12 3.75 9.47 16.24
C ARG A 12 3.23 10.21 17.48
N PRO A 13 2.70 9.53 18.53
CA PRO A 13 2.30 10.21 19.76
C PRO A 13 3.44 11.00 20.43
N LEU A 14 4.67 10.45 20.45
CA LEU A 14 5.85 11.18 20.93
C LEU A 14 6.11 12.44 20.12
N LEU A 15 6.11 12.35 18.78
CA LEU A 15 6.32 13.50 17.89
C LEU A 15 5.20 14.54 17.99
N MET A 16 3.98 14.13 18.36
CA MET A 16 2.85 15.02 18.59
C MET A 16 2.76 15.53 20.04
N GLY A 17 3.65 15.09 20.94
CA GLY A 17 3.74 15.57 22.32
C GLY A 17 2.68 15.03 23.29
N ALA A 18 1.87 14.04 22.89
CA ALA A 18 0.86 13.45 23.78
C ALA A 18 0.49 12.01 23.39
N TRP A 19 0.41 11.13 24.39
CA TRP A 19 0.01 9.72 24.23
C TRP A 19 -1.43 9.55 23.71
N GLY A 20 -2.30 10.54 23.94
CA GLY A 20 -3.68 10.55 23.47
C GLY A 20 -3.84 10.56 21.95
N HIS A 21 -2.75 10.75 21.19
CA HIS A 21 -2.76 10.58 19.73
C HIS A 21 -2.69 9.11 19.27
N GLY A 22 -2.35 8.17 20.17
CA GLY A 22 -2.42 6.74 19.90
C GLY A 22 -3.87 6.25 19.81
N PHE A 23 -4.09 5.15 19.10
CA PHE A 23 -5.43 4.58 18.96
C PHE A 23 -5.86 3.78 20.20
N PRO A 24 -7.16 3.74 20.54
CA PRO A 24 -7.68 2.97 21.67
C PRO A 24 -7.80 1.48 21.35
N TYR A 25 -7.56 0.61 22.34
CA TYR A 25 -7.70 -0.84 22.19
C TYR A 25 -9.16 -1.30 22.33
N GLY A 26 -9.92 -1.22 21.23
CA GLY A 26 -11.28 -1.75 21.15
C GLY A 26 -11.73 -1.95 19.70
N ILE A 27 -12.58 -2.96 19.47
CA ILE A 27 -12.98 -3.39 18.12
C ILE A 27 -13.60 -2.25 17.31
N PHE A 28 -14.52 -1.48 17.89
CA PHE A 28 -15.13 -0.34 17.18
C PHE A 28 -14.41 0.99 17.46
N SER A 29 -13.90 1.19 18.68
CA SER A 29 -13.24 2.44 19.04
C SER A 29 -11.97 2.75 18.24
N HIS A 30 -11.24 1.72 17.78
CA HIS A 30 -10.10 1.97 16.90
C HIS A 30 -10.54 2.41 15.49
N LEU A 31 -11.70 1.97 15.01
CA LEU A 31 -12.27 2.42 13.74
C LEU A 31 -12.75 3.88 13.85
N ASP A 32 -13.34 4.26 14.98
CA ASP A 32 -13.65 5.66 15.28
C ASP A 32 -12.39 6.53 15.26
N TRP A 33 -11.30 6.05 15.87
CA TRP A 33 -10.01 6.74 15.80
C TRP A 33 -9.48 6.86 14.38
N VAL A 34 -9.57 5.80 13.56
CA VAL A 34 -9.14 5.82 12.14
C VAL A 34 -9.93 6.89 11.38
N SER A 35 -11.25 6.91 11.54
CA SER A 35 -12.14 7.89 10.90
C SER A 35 -11.78 9.32 11.31
N ASN A 36 -11.77 9.60 12.62
CA ASN A 36 -11.48 10.94 13.15
C ASN A 36 -10.08 11.43 12.77
N THR A 37 -9.07 10.54 12.82
CA THR A 37 -7.69 10.88 12.42
C THR A 37 -7.61 11.17 10.93
N GLY A 38 -8.31 10.41 10.09
CA GLY A 38 -8.33 10.65 8.64
C GLY A 38 -8.98 11.98 8.27
N TYR A 39 -10.14 12.28 8.85
CA TYR A 39 -10.89 13.52 8.58
C TYR A 39 -10.26 14.77 9.20
N ALA A 40 -9.40 14.63 10.21
CA ALA A 40 -8.60 15.74 10.73
C ALA A 40 -7.70 16.39 9.67
N TYR A 41 -7.39 15.67 8.57
CA TYR A 41 -6.64 16.16 7.42
C TYR A 41 -7.51 16.26 6.16
N LEU A 42 -8.81 16.50 6.32
CA LEU A 42 -9.86 16.52 5.30
C LEU A 42 -10.05 15.15 4.63
N HIS A 43 -9.32 14.89 3.54
CA HIS A 43 -9.43 13.66 2.76
C HIS A 43 -8.08 12.93 2.78
N PHE A 44 -7.96 11.92 3.63
CA PHE A 44 -6.73 11.14 3.79
C PHE A 44 -6.31 10.39 2.51
N HIS A 45 -7.23 10.19 1.56
CA HIS A 45 -6.94 9.70 0.22
C HIS A 45 -5.88 10.53 -0.51
N TYR A 46 -5.76 11.83 -0.22
CA TYR A 46 -4.80 12.73 -0.85
C TYR A 46 -3.39 12.66 -0.25
N ASN A 47 -3.18 11.87 0.81
CA ASN A 47 -1.84 11.66 1.34
C ASN A 47 -1.03 10.81 0.34
N PRO A 48 0.06 11.33 -0.26
CA PRO A 48 0.78 10.63 -1.32
C PRO A 48 1.42 9.31 -0.84
N ALA A 49 1.89 9.25 0.40
CA ALA A 49 2.41 8.01 0.97
C ALA A 49 1.29 6.98 1.24
N HIS A 50 0.08 7.46 1.58
CA HIS A 50 -1.09 6.59 1.71
C HIS A 50 -1.52 6.01 0.36
N MET A 51 -1.50 6.81 -0.71
CA MET A 51 -1.76 6.31 -2.07
C MET A 51 -0.81 5.17 -2.43
N LEU A 52 0.50 5.36 -2.22
CA LEU A 52 1.51 4.31 -2.46
C LEU A 52 1.24 3.05 -1.63
N ALA A 53 0.93 3.22 -0.33
CA ALA A 53 0.62 2.09 0.55
C ALA A 53 -0.59 1.28 0.05
N VAL A 54 -1.68 1.97 -0.32
CA VAL A 54 -2.90 1.34 -0.83
C VAL A 54 -2.66 0.63 -2.16
N THR A 55 -1.95 1.26 -3.10
CA THR A 55 -1.58 0.62 -4.37
C THR A 55 -0.78 -0.66 -4.12
N LEU A 56 0.21 -0.62 -3.23
CA LEU A 56 1.01 -1.80 -2.90
C LEU A 56 0.20 -2.91 -2.22
N PHE A 57 -0.78 -2.57 -1.37
CA PHE A 57 -1.71 -3.56 -0.81
C PHE A 57 -2.52 -4.24 -1.92
N PHE A 58 -3.12 -3.47 -2.83
CA PHE A 58 -3.87 -4.02 -3.95
C PHE A 58 -2.98 -4.90 -4.84
N THR A 59 -1.79 -4.43 -5.20
CA THR A 59 -0.85 -5.22 -6.01
C THR A 59 -0.38 -6.48 -5.26
N THR A 60 -0.20 -6.44 -3.94
CA THR A 60 0.12 -7.64 -3.14
C THR A 60 -0.99 -8.68 -3.25
N THR A 61 -2.25 -8.27 -3.11
CA THR A 61 -3.39 -9.20 -3.23
C THR A 61 -3.55 -9.77 -4.63
N LEU A 62 -3.31 -8.94 -5.66
CA LEU A 62 -3.31 -9.38 -7.05
C LEU A 62 -2.21 -10.43 -7.30
N ALA A 63 -0.97 -10.13 -6.90
CA ALA A 63 0.17 -11.02 -7.07
C ALA A 63 -0.02 -12.34 -6.29
N LEU A 64 -0.58 -12.28 -5.08
CA LEU A 64 -0.87 -13.47 -4.28
C LEU A 64 -1.92 -14.37 -4.96
N ALA A 65 -3.00 -13.78 -5.50
CA ALA A 65 -4.02 -14.53 -6.21
C ALA A 65 -3.46 -15.19 -7.47
N LEU A 66 -2.71 -14.44 -8.28
CA LEU A 66 -2.05 -14.96 -9.48
C LEU A 66 -1.05 -16.07 -9.16
N HIS A 67 -0.21 -15.89 -8.14
CA HIS A 67 0.78 -16.88 -7.74
C HIS A 67 0.12 -18.18 -7.26
N GLY A 68 -0.86 -18.08 -6.36
CA GLY A 68 -1.57 -19.26 -5.86
C GLY A 68 -2.32 -20.00 -6.97
N ALA A 69 -2.99 -19.27 -7.85
CA ALA A 69 -3.69 -19.86 -8.99
C ALA A 69 -2.73 -20.56 -9.95
N LEU A 70 -1.58 -19.95 -10.27
CA LEU A 70 -0.59 -20.54 -11.18
C LEU A 70 -0.08 -21.88 -10.66
N VAL A 71 0.40 -21.91 -9.40
CA VAL A 71 0.94 -23.13 -8.79
C VAL A 71 -0.14 -24.20 -8.70
N LEU A 72 -1.36 -23.84 -8.30
CA LEU A 72 -2.46 -24.80 -8.23
C LEU A 72 -2.87 -25.31 -9.63
N SER A 73 -2.83 -24.47 -10.66
CA SER A 73 -3.15 -24.89 -12.03
C SER A 73 -2.12 -25.86 -12.60
N ALA A 74 -0.84 -25.70 -12.25
CA ALA A 74 0.21 -26.63 -12.67
C ALA A 74 0.17 -27.95 -11.89
N ALA A 75 -0.09 -27.88 -10.58
CA ALA A 75 -0.17 -29.05 -9.72
C ALA A 75 -1.48 -29.86 -9.88
N ASN A 76 -2.54 -29.22 -10.38
CA ASN A 76 -3.86 -29.82 -10.57
C ASN A 76 -4.35 -29.55 -12.02
N PRO A 77 -3.77 -30.24 -13.02
CA PRO A 77 -4.16 -30.08 -14.41
C PRO A 77 -5.54 -30.71 -14.69
N GLU A 78 -5.95 -30.73 -15.96
CA GLU A 78 -7.19 -31.38 -16.38
C GLU A 78 -7.20 -32.89 -16.05
N GLU A 79 -8.40 -33.46 -15.93
CA GLU A 79 -8.55 -34.87 -15.51
C GLU A 79 -7.85 -35.82 -16.48
N GLY A 80 -6.94 -36.65 -15.94
CA GLY A 80 -6.15 -37.60 -16.71
C GLY A 80 -4.82 -37.07 -17.22
N GLU A 81 -4.49 -35.79 -16.98
CA GLU A 81 -3.17 -35.23 -17.31
C GLU A 81 -2.19 -35.33 -16.13
N ASP A 82 -0.89 -35.40 -16.45
CA ASP A 82 0.19 -35.36 -15.47
C ASP A 82 0.46 -33.91 -15.01
N ALA A 83 0.87 -33.75 -13.75
CA ALA A 83 1.21 -32.45 -13.18
C ALA A 83 2.28 -31.72 -14.02
N MET A 84 2.07 -30.42 -14.22
CA MET A 84 2.93 -29.58 -15.04
C MET A 84 4.15 -29.08 -14.27
N GLY A 85 5.21 -28.74 -14.99
CA GLY A 85 6.45 -28.21 -14.43
C GLY A 85 6.56 -26.68 -14.46
N PRO A 86 7.64 -26.11 -13.91
CA PRO A 86 7.91 -24.67 -13.94
C PRO A 86 7.99 -24.06 -15.36
N ASP A 87 8.38 -24.85 -16.36
CA ASP A 87 8.42 -24.39 -17.76
C ASP A 87 7.01 -24.07 -18.29
N ASN A 88 5.98 -24.81 -17.84
CA ASN A 88 4.59 -24.55 -18.18
C ASN A 88 4.09 -23.28 -17.49
N GLU A 89 4.44 -23.08 -16.22
CA GLU A 89 4.12 -21.86 -15.47
C GLU A 89 4.67 -20.60 -16.17
N ASP A 90 5.93 -20.68 -16.61
CA ASP A 90 6.60 -19.63 -17.36
C ASP A 90 5.94 -19.39 -18.72
N THR A 91 5.58 -20.46 -19.42
CA THR A 91 4.92 -20.39 -20.73
C THR A 91 3.57 -19.70 -20.62
N PHE A 92 2.75 -20.06 -19.62
CA PHE A 92 1.45 -19.43 -19.40
C PHE A 92 1.56 -17.90 -19.26
N PHE A 93 2.47 -17.40 -18.41
CA PHE A 93 2.62 -15.95 -18.21
C PHE A 93 3.25 -15.24 -19.41
N ARG A 94 4.15 -15.91 -20.14
CA ARG A 94 4.70 -15.39 -21.40
C ARG A 94 3.62 -15.28 -22.48
N ASP A 95 2.72 -16.25 -22.57
CA ASP A 95 1.60 -16.19 -23.53
C ASP A 95 0.54 -15.17 -23.10
N PHE A 96 0.26 -15.06 -21.80
CA PHE A 96 -0.77 -14.18 -21.28
C PHE A 96 -0.41 -12.68 -21.32
N ILE A 97 0.79 -12.31 -20.88
CA ILE A 97 1.22 -10.90 -20.76
C ILE A 97 2.61 -10.61 -21.35
N GLY A 98 3.25 -11.58 -22.02
CA GLY A 98 4.57 -11.40 -22.63
C GLY A 98 5.75 -11.49 -21.65
N TYR A 99 5.52 -11.81 -20.37
CA TYR A 99 6.57 -11.83 -19.35
C TYR A 99 6.25 -12.80 -18.22
N SER A 100 7.23 -13.64 -17.85
CA SER A 100 7.23 -14.39 -16.59
C SER A 100 8.38 -13.91 -15.71
N ILE A 101 8.07 -13.62 -14.44
CA ILE A 101 9.05 -13.24 -13.42
C ILE A 101 9.82 -14.45 -12.86
N GLY A 102 9.36 -15.67 -13.16
CA GLY A 102 9.93 -16.92 -12.69
C GLY A 102 9.64 -17.23 -11.21
N THR A 103 9.89 -18.49 -10.83
CA THR A 103 9.52 -19.04 -9.52
C THR A 103 10.20 -18.34 -8.35
N LEU A 104 11.51 -18.08 -8.41
CA LEU A 104 12.18 -17.31 -7.34
C LEU A 104 11.76 -15.83 -7.34
N GLY A 105 11.50 -15.28 -8.53
CA GLY A 105 11.14 -13.88 -8.71
C GLY A 105 9.80 -13.54 -8.07
N ILE A 106 8.78 -14.39 -8.22
CA ILE A 106 7.44 -14.13 -7.66
C ILE A 106 7.45 -14.11 -6.12
N HIS A 107 8.25 -14.96 -5.46
CA HIS A 107 8.39 -14.95 -4.00
C HIS A 107 9.10 -13.69 -3.50
N ARG A 108 10.15 -13.24 -4.19
CA ARG A 108 10.85 -11.98 -3.89
C ARG A 108 9.93 -10.78 -4.10
N LEU A 109 9.19 -10.77 -5.21
CA LEU A 109 8.22 -9.72 -5.52
C LEU A 109 7.14 -9.65 -4.44
N GLY A 110 6.54 -10.79 -4.06
CA GLY A 110 5.53 -10.85 -3.00
C GLY A 110 6.03 -10.27 -1.68
N PHE A 111 7.25 -10.63 -1.27
CA PHE A 111 7.88 -10.05 -0.08
C PHE A 111 8.06 -8.52 -0.21
N LEU A 112 8.61 -8.06 -1.33
CA LEU A 112 8.86 -6.63 -1.56
C LEU A 112 7.57 -5.82 -1.59
N LEU A 113 6.52 -6.31 -2.25
CA LEU A 113 5.20 -5.65 -2.29
C LEU A 113 4.62 -5.53 -0.87
N ALA A 114 4.59 -6.65 -0.13
CA ALA A 114 3.99 -6.70 1.21
C ALA A 114 4.76 -5.83 2.23
N ILE A 115 6.10 -5.89 2.24
CA ILE A 115 6.89 -5.11 3.20
C ILE A 115 6.80 -3.61 2.91
N ASN A 116 6.80 -3.22 1.62
CA ASN A 116 6.67 -1.82 1.24
C ASN A 116 5.26 -1.28 1.52
N ALA A 117 4.20 -2.06 1.34
CA ALA A 117 2.84 -1.65 1.71
C ALA A 117 2.76 -1.22 3.19
N VAL A 118 3.34 -2.03 4.09
CA VAL A 118 3.40 -1.73 5.53
C VAL A 118 4.36 -0.59 5.84
N PHE A 119 5.49 -0.50 5.13
CA PHE A 119 6.44 0.61 5.29
C PHE A 119 5.79 1.96 4.94
N PHE A 120 5.16 2.08 3.77
CA PHE A 120 4.48 3.31 3.36
C PHE A 120 3.25 3.63 4.23
N SER A 121 2.62 2.61 4.84
CA SER A 121 1.58 2.82 5.87
C SER A 121 2.13 3.50 7.13
N ALA A 122 3.32 3.11 7.58
CA ALA A 122 4.00 3.79 8.69
C ALA A 122 4.45 5.21 8.30
N VAL A 123 4.97 5.39 7.07
CA VAL A 123 5.36 6.71 6.56
C VAL A 123 4.17 7.65 6.47
N CYS A 124 3.03 7.21 5.93
CA CYS A 124 1.89 8.09 5.71
C CYS A 124 1.31 8.66 7.01
N ILE A 125 1.31 7.86 8.09
CA ILE A 125 0.78 8.30 9.37
C ILE A 125 1.80 9.10 10.19
N ILE A 126 3.10 8.77 10.14
CA ILE A 126 4.12 9.49 10.91
C ILE A 126 4.33 10.92 10.41
N ILE A 127 4.12 11.17 9.11
CA ILE A 127 4.19 12.53 8.55
C ILE A 127 2.89 13.33 8.76
N SER A 128 1.78 12.67 9.08
CA SER A 128 0.47 13.29 9.32
C SER A 128 0.39 13.88 10.74
N GLY A 129 0.62 15.18 10.87
CA GLY A 129 0.71 15.93 12.12
C GLY A 129 2.11 16.45 12.37
N PRO A 130 3.12 15.57 12.56
CA PRO A 130 4.50 16.01 12.82
C PRO A 130 5.16 16.81 11.69
N VAL A 131 4.88 16.48 10.42
CA VAL A 131 5.51 17.11 9.25
C VAL A 131 4.51 17.94 8.44
N TRP A 132 3.29 17.42 8.24
CA TRP A 132 2.21 18.09 7.52
C TRP A 132 1.00 18.27 8.42
N THR A 133 0.56 19.51 8.61
CA THR A 133 -0.54 19.88 9.52
C THR A 133 -1.82 20.34 8.81
N LYS A 134 -1.76 20.59 7.51
CA LYS A 134 -2.89 21.05 6.67
C LYS A 134 -3.69 19.87 6.11
N GLY A 135 -4.77 20.16 5.38
CA GLY A 135 -5.46 19.14 4.61
C GLY A 135 -4.51 18.47 3.60
N TRP A 136 -4.62 17.15 3.43
CA TRP A 136 -3.82 16.44 2.44
C TRP A 136 -4.05 16.89 0.98
N PRO A 137 -5.26 17.31 0.56
CA PRO A 137 -5.45 17.86 -0.78
C PRO A 137 -4.54 19.06 -1.08
N GLU A 138 -4.31 19.94 -0.09
CA GLU A 138 -3.47 21.14 -0.25
C GLU A 138 -2.00 20.80 -0.53
N TRP A 139 -1.54 19.60 -0.15
CA TRP A 139 -0.17 19.18 -0.44
C TRP A 139 0.11 19.25 -1.94
N TRP A 140 -0.86 18.91 -2.79
CA TRP A 140 -0.70 18.86 -4.24
C TRP A 140 -0.59 20.24 -4.90
N ASN A 141 -0.81 21.33 -4.16
CA ASN A 141 -0.65 22.68 -4.70
C ASN A 141 0.79 22.97 -5.13
N TRP A 142 1.80 22.34 -4.52
CA TRP A 142 3.20 22.53 -4.95
C TRP A 142 3.38 22.20 -6.44
N TRP A 143 2.65 21.20 -6.94
CA TRP A 143 2.66 20.81 -8.34
C TRP A 143 1.83 21.79 -9.18
N LEU A 144 0.64 22.15 -8.72
CA LEU A 144 -0.28 23.04 -9.44
C LEU A 144 0.26 24.47 -9.59
N GLU A 145 1.07 24.92 -8.63
CA GLU A 145 1.63 26.27 -8.56
C GLU A 145 3.05 26.36 -9.16
N LEU A 146 3.57 25.30 -9.81
CA LEU A 146 4.87 25.38 -10.46
C LEU A 146 4.89 26.50 -11.52
N PRO A 147 5.95 27.31 -11.59
CA PRO A 147 6.03 28.46 -12.49
C PRO A 147 6.12 28.10 -13.98
N ILE A 148 6.21 26.81 -14.30
CA ILE A 148 6.19 26.31 -15.68
C ILE A 148 4.77 26.22 -16.24
N TRP A 149 3.75 26.22 -15.38
CA TRP A 149 2.36 26.22 -15.83
C TRP A 149 1.93 27.63 -16.22
N PRO A 150 1.00 27.78 -17.18
CA PRO A 150 0.37 29.06 -17.46
C PRO A 150 -0.26 29.62 -16.19
N SER A 151 -0.16 30.94 -15.98
CA SER A 151 -0.80 31.60 -14.84
C SER A 151 -2.31 31.30 -14.85
N GLN A 152 -2.83 30.78 -13.75
CA GLN A 152 -4.28 30.55 -13.55
C GLN A 152 -5.07 31.86 -13.35
N ILE A 153 -4.46 33.03 -13.60
CA ILE A 153 -5.10 34.34 -13.49
C ILE A 153 -6.14 34.45 -14.62
N GLY A 154 -7.41 34.18 -14.31
CA GLY A 154 -8.52 34.35 -15.26
C GLY A 154 -9.62 33.28 -15.25
N MET A 155 -9.61 32.31 -14.33
CA MET A 155 -10.79 31.49 -14.00
C MET A 155 -11.38 31.91 -12.65
#